data_AF-A0A0Q8DNJ0-F1
#
_entry.id   AF-A0A0Q8DNJ0-F1
#
_cell.length_a   1.000
_cell.length_b   1.000
_cell.length_c   1.000
_cell.angle_alpha   90.00
_cell.angle_beta   90.00
_cell.angle_gamma   90.00
#
_symmetry.space_group_name_H-M   'P 1'
#
loop_
_entity.id
_entity.type
_entity.pdbx_description
1 polymer ?
#
loop_
_entity_poly.entity_id
_entity_poly.type
_entity_poly.pdbx_seq_one_letter_code
_entity_poly.pdbx_strand_id
1 'polypeptide(L)'
;MKALYDRYAATGGSLSMGAWADHVFPANLQDDPGGMYLGGANQASAPSAREISEGVKYCTKEERAAYKLDITAGVVDDVDGDPYDTAGRETHFSGFGWAIFVLGFDNILYSNTHLVNLFHHSSFFAGEPVQCGGEICCIGGKVRYLTPKTGHYRSGKQNFYRMLSFLSYHGVDLNNVLACPEPHVSPMKFWRAADVFSANGGAPSTPPVQTGGPGKLQNAGVPQWPVPPMAL
;
A
#
# COMPACT_ATOMS: atom_id res chain seq x y z
N MET A 1 -3.77 14.91 17.98
CA MET A 1 -4.69 15.32 16.88
C MET A 1 -4.45 16.75 16.43
N LYS A 2 -4.73 17.80 17.22
CA LYS A 2 -4.52 19.20 16.77
C LYS A 2 -3.09 19.51 16.28
N ALA A 3 -2.05 19.10 17.00
CA ALA A 3 -0.66 19.31 16.59
C ALA A 3 -0.26 18.59 15.28
N LEU A 4 -0.93 17.48 14.94
CA LEU A 4 -0.71 16.76 13.68
C LEU A 4 -1.48 17.45 12.54
N TYR A 5 -2.69 17.96 12.80
CA TYR A 5 -3.43 18.78 11.85
C TYR A 5 -2.72 20.10 11.53
N ASP A 6 -2.18 20.79 12.55
CA ASP A 6 -1.46 22.05 12.35
C ASP A 6 -0.21 21.85 11.46
N ARG A 7 0.46 20.67 11.54
CA ARG A 7 1.55 20.28 10.63
C ARG A 7 1.06 20.04 9.20
N TYR A 8 -0.03 19.29 9.06
CA TYR A 8 -0.69 19.07 7.76
C TYR A 8 -1.13 20.36 7.07
N ALA A 9 -1.70 21.30 7.82
CA ALA A 9 -2.09 22.60 7.26
C ALA A 9 -0.85 23.41 6.82
N ALA A 10 0.24 23.33 7.59
CA ALA A 10 1.50 24.03 7.28
C ALA A 10 2.23 23.45 6.04
N THR A 11 2.00 22.19 5.68
CA THR A 11 2.54 21.56 4.46
C THR A 11 1.68 21.78 3.21
N GLY A 12 0.63 22.61 3.31
CA GLY A 12 -0.28 22.93 2.21
C GLY A 12 -1.51 22.02 2.12
N GLY A 13 -1.84 21.33 3.21
CA GLY A 13 -3.05 20.50 3.31
C GLY A 13 -4.34 21.28 3.07
N SER A 14 -5.21 20.73 2.23
CA SER A 14 -6.47 21.36 1.78
C SER A 14 -7.72 20.91 2.55
N LEU A 15 -7.62 19.91 3.43
CA LEU A 15 -8.74 19.38 4.20
C LEU A 15 -8.98 20.17 5.49
N SER A 16 -10.24 20.24 5.92
CA SER A 16 -10.60 20.73 7.25
C SER A 16 -10.17 19.73 8.34
N MET A 17 -10.02 20.18 9.60
CA MET A 17 -9.58 19.33 10.71
C MET A 17 -10.49 18.11 10.95
N GLY A 18 -11.80 18.28 10.73
CA GLY A 18 -12.76 17.17 10.83
C GLY A 18 -12.51 16.13 9.73
N ALA A 19 -12.44 16.56 8.47
CA ALA A 19 -12.16 15.67 7.35
C ALA A 19 -10.78 15.00 7.48
N TRP A 20 -9.77 15.75 7.93
CA TRP A 20 -8.43 15.25 8.23
C TRP A 20 -8.44 14.13 9.29
N ALA A 21 -9.22 14.30 10.37
CA ALA A 21 -9.31 13.34 11.47
C ALA A 21 -9.97 12.02 11.08
N ASP A 22 -10.79 12.01 10.01
CA ASP A 22 -11.39 10.78 9.47
C ASP A 22 -10.39 9.89 8.74
N HIS A 23 -9.19 10.40 8.42
CA HIS A 23 -8.19 9.71 7.60
C HIS A 23 -6.93 9.27 8.37
N VAL A 24 -6.72 9.75 9.60
CA VAL A 24 -5.49 9.49 10.39
C VAL A 24 -5.83 8.81 11.71
N PHE A 25 -5.22 7.66 11.98
CA PHE A 25 -5.18 7.12 13.34
C PHE A 25 -4.02 7.78 14.11
N PRO A 26 -4.21 8.16 15.40
CA PRO A 26 -3.09 8.56 16.25
C PRO A 26 -2.08 7.41 16.32
N ALA A 27 -0.78 7.74 16.21
CA ALA A 27 0.34 6.81 16.05
C ALA A 27 0.47 5.69 17.11
N ASN A 28 -0.24 5.77 18.24
CA ASN A 28 0.03 4.97 19.44
C ASN A 28 -0.92 3.76 19.63
N LEU A 29 -1.79 3.41 18.68
CA LEU A 29 -2.90 2.50 18.95
C LEU A 29 -2.97 1.23 18.09
N GLN A 30 -2.08 1.04 17.09
CA GLN A 30 -2.32 -0.05 16.13
C GLN A 30 -1.10 -0.71 15.47
N ASP A 31 0.11 -0.58 16.04
CA ASP A 31 1.07 -1.69 15.89
C ASP A 31 0.57 -2.93 16.64
N ASP A 32 -0.50 -2.79 17.43
CA ASP A 32 -0.99 -3.89 18.24
C ASP A 32 -2.50 -3.83 18.60
N PRO A 33 -3.42 -4.11 17.67
CA PRO A 33 -4.82 -4.30 18.03
C PRO A 33 -4.98 -5.66 18.74
N GLY A 34 -4.51 -5.76 19.99
CA GLY A 34 -4.67 -6.96 20.83
C GLY A 34 -3.57 -7.29 21.84
N GLY A 35 -2.42 -6.61 21.86
CA GLY A 35 -1.26 -7.01 22.67
C GLY A 35 -0.38 -8.11 22.04
N MET A 36 -0.57 -8.43 20.77
CA MET A 36 0.08 -9.48 19.98
C MET A 36 1.51 -9.16 19.51
N TYR A 37 1.89 -7.89 19.33
CA TYR A 37 3.18 -7.52 18.68
C TYR A 37 4.18 -6.85 19.63
N LEU A 38 3.72 -6.20 20.69
CA LEU A 38 4.61 -5.59 21.70
C LEU A 38 4.68 -6.39 23.01
N GLY A 39 3.98 -7.53 23.11
CA GLY A 39 3.87 -8.32 24.33
C GLY A 39 4.03 -9.83 24.13
N GLY A 40 5.26 -10.28 23.85
CA GLY A 40 5.56 -11.70 23.79
C GLY A 40 7.06 -11.97 23.71
N ALA A 41 7.75 -11.91 24.85
CA ALA A 41 9.06 -12.52 24.98
C ALA A 41 8.93 -14.02 24.68
N ASN A 42 9.24 -14.44 23.45
CA ASN A 42 9.93 -15.69 23.10
C ASN A 42 9.92 -15.95 21.59
N GLN A 43 11.12 -16.13 21.04
CA GLN A 43 11.45 -16.77 19.76
C GLN A 43 11.20 -15.96 18.47
N ALA A 44 11.90 -14.83 18.32
CA ALA A 44 12.43 -14.41 17.03
C ALA A 44 13.80 -13.77 17.27
N SER A 45 14.81 -14.15 16.49
CA SER A 45 16.18 -13.66 16.59
C SER A 45 16.21 -12.12 16.68
N ALA A 46 16.79 -11.60 17.75
CA ALA A 46 16.82 -10.18 18.06
C ALA A 46 17.47 -9.37 16.92
N PRO A 47 16.87 -8.22 16.52
CA PRO A 47 17.53 -7.30 15.60
C PRO A 47 18.82 -6.76 16.23
N SER A 48 19.80 -6.53 15.37
CA SER A 48 21.13 -6.08 15.76
C SER A 48 21.08 -4.67 16.38
N ALA A 49 22.02 -4.37 17.28
CA ALA A 49 22.10 -3.07 17.98
C ALA A 49 22.22 -1.85 17.05
N ARG A 50 22.53 -2.06 15.75
CA ARG A 50 22.59 -1.02 14.72
C ARG A 50 21.20 -0.62 14.18
N GLU A 51 20.21 -1.52 14.28
CA GLU A 51 18.84 -1.31 13.79
C GLU A 51 17.97 -0.54 14.81
N ILE A 52 18.44 -0.42 16.06
CA ILE A 52 17.71 0.19 17.18
C ILE A 52 18.00 1.70 17.31
N SER A 53 19.00 2.26 16.60
CA SER A 53 19.49 3.61 16.88
C SER A 53 18.88 4.77 16.06
N GLU A 54 18.11 4.53 14.99
CA GLU A 54 17.71 5.63 14.08
C GLU A 54 16.21 5.91 13.93
N GLY A 55 15.32 5.02 14.39
CA GLY A 55 13.88 5.21 14.28
C GLY A 55 13.35 5.23 12.84
N VAL A 56 12.03 5.34 12.68
CA VAL A 56 11.39 5.34 11.35
C VAL A 56 11.79 6.62 10.58
N LYS A 57 12.28 6.46 9.35
CA LYS A 57 12.58 7.60 8.46
C LYS A 57 11.28 8.28 8.04
N TYR A 58 11.26 9.61 8.07
CA TYR A 58 10.21 10.44 7.48
C TYR A 58 10.79 11.33 6.38
N CYS A 59 10.18 11.28 5.20
CA CYS A 59 10.66 12.03 4.03
C CYS A 59 10.23 13.50 4.09
N THR A 60 11.11 14.40 3.64
CA THR A 60 10.66 15.72 3.17
C THR A 60 9.91 15.60 1.83
N LYS A 61 9.31 16.70 1.37
CA LYS A 61 8.63 16.74 0.06
C LYS A 61 9.60 16.42 -1.08
N GLU A 62 10.85 16.89 -0.98
CA GLU A 62 11.92 16.69 -1.94
C GLU A 62 12.40 15.24 -1.93
N GLU A 63 12.64 14.66 -0.75
CA GLU A 63 13.01 13.25 -0.62
C GLU A 63 11.90 12.31 -1.10
N ARG A 64 10.64 12.67 -0.83
CA ARG A 64 9.47 11.90 -1.27
C ARG A 64 9.36 11.85 -2.79
N ALA A 65 9.86 12.87 -3.49
CA ALA A 65 9.79 12.94 -4.94
C ALA A 65 10.48 11.76 -5.63
N ALA A 66 11.51 11.16 -5.01
CA ALA A 66 12.23 10.00 -5.52
C ALA A 66 11.40 8.69 -5.55
N TYR A 67 10.22 8.68 -4.91
CA TYR A 67 9.36 7.49 -4.84
C TYR A 67 8.05 7.65 -5.61
N LYS A 68 7.92 8.73 -6.39
CA LYS A 68 6.72 8.98 -7.20
C LYS A 68 6.58 7.93 -8.28
N LEU A 69 5.34 7.58 -8.57
CA LEU A 69 4.96 6.79 -9.72
C LEU A 69 4.05 7.63 -10.60
N ASP A 70 4.33 7.62 -11.90
CA ASP A 70 3.47 8.21 -12.92
C ASP A 70 2.67 7.12 -13.63
N ILE A 71 1.39 7.38 -13.90
CA ILE A 71 0.53 6.42 -14.60
C ILE A 71 -0.05 7.07 -15.85
N THR A 72 0.40 6.57 -17.00
CA THR A 72 -0.02 7.04 -18.32
C THR A 72 -0.54 5.88 -19.15
N ALA A 73 -1.78 5.99 -19.64
CA ALA A 73 -2.43 4.97 -20.45
C ALA A 73 -2.36 3.55 -19.84
N GLY A 74 -2.51 3.46 -18.51
CA GLY A 74 -2.46 2.19 -17.77
C GLY A 74 -1.09 1.53 -17.69
N VAL A 75 0.00 2.28 -17.91
CA VAL A 75 1.38 1.88 -17.61
C VAL A 75 1.87 2.71 -16.44
N VAL A 76 2.51 2.06 -15.48
CA VAL A 76 3.11 2.67 -14.29
C VAL A 76 4.60 2.79 -14.51
N ASP A 77 5.13 4.00 -14.47
CA ASP A 77 6.56 4.29 -14.60
C ASP A 77 7.07 4.88 -13.28
N ASP A 78 8.35 4.65 -12.98
CA ASP A 78 9.02 5.31 -11.87
C ASP A 78 9.55 6.70 -12.24
N VAL A 79 10.28 7.32 -11.31
CA VAL A 79 10.82 8.67 -11.47
C VAL A 79 11.86 8.81 -12.57
N ASP A 80 12.50 7.70 -12.96
CA ASP A 80 13.49 7.66 -14.03
C ASP A 80 12.81 7.44 -15.40
N GLY A 81 11.49 7.20 -15.41
CA GLY A 81 10.70 6.90 -16.60
C GLY A 81 10.76 5.44 -17.03
N ASP A 82 11.31 4.57 -16.17
CA ASP A 82 11.37 3.13 -16.42
C ASP A 82 10.09 2.44 -15.93
N PRO A 83 9.64 1.36 -16.60
CA PRO A 83 8.46 0.63 -16.17
C PRO A 83 8.60 0.11 -14.73
N TYR A 84 7.70 0.53 -13.86
CA TYR A 84 7.79 0.21 -12.43
C TYR A 84 7.67 -1.29 -12.19
N ASP A 85 8.58 -1.82 -11.38
CA ASP A 85 8.64 -3.25 -11.05
C ASP A 85 8.88 -3.47 -9.54
N THR A 86 8.13 -4.40 -8.96
CA THR A 86 8.20 -4.78 -7.55
C THR A 86 8.89 -6.12 -7.33
N ALA A 87 9.39 -6.80 -8.37
CA ALA A 87 10.04 -8.10 -8.25
C ALA A 87 11.26 -8.07 -7.34
N GLY A 88 11.98 -6.94 -7.24
CA GLY A 88 13.10 -6.77 -6.31
C GLY A 88 12.72 -6.19 -4.94
N ARG A 89 11.42 -6.04 -4.64
CA ARG A 89 10.90 -5.38 -3.43
C ARG A 89 10.24 -6.39 -2.52
N GLU A 90 10.13 -6.03 -1.25
CA GLU A 90 9.42 -6.83 -0.25
C GLU A 90 8.65 -5.98 0.75
N THR A 91 7.60 -6.57 1.30
CA THR A 91 6.92 -6.06 2.48
C THR A 91 6.90 -7.08 3.61
N HIS A 92 6.78 -6.60 4.84
CA HIS A 92 6.71 -7.48 6.00
C HIS A 92 5.46 -8.37 6.01
N PHE A 93 4.33 -7.86 5.49
CA PHE A 93 3.05 -8.58 5.51
C PHE A 93 2.92 -9.55 4.33
N SER A 94 3.12 -9.05 3.10
CA SER A 94 2.89 -9.82 1.88
C SER A 94 4.16 -10.51 1.34
N GLY A 95 5.36 -10.06 1.73
CA GLY A 95 6.63 -10.68 1.38
C GLY A 95 7.24 -10.15 0.08
N PHE A 96 8.11 -10.95 -0.52
CA PHE A 96 8.83 -10.63 -1.75
C PHE A 96 7.88 -10.44 -2.95
N GLY A 97 8.21 -9.53 -3.85
CA GLY A 97 7.39 -9.14 -5.00
C GLY A 97 6.36 -8.04 -4.69
N TRP A 98 6.30 -7.55 -3.46
CA TRP A 98 5.37 -6.51 -3.03
C TRP A 98 6.10 -5.24 -2.60
N ALA A 99 5.43 -4.11 -2.81
CA ALA A 99 5.83 -2.81 -2.30
C ALA A 99 4.68 -2.18 -1.53
N ILE A 100 4.98 -1.28 -0.60
CA ILE A 100 3.95 -0.41 -0.01
C ILE A 100 3.65 0.73 -0.96
N PHE A 101 2.41 1.21 -0.96
CA PHE A 101 2.03 2.42 -1.68
C PHE A 101 1.26 3.39 -0.80
N VAL A 102 1.33 4.66 -1.15
CA VAL A 102 0.52 5.74 -0.59
C VAL A 102 0.04 6.67 -1.70
N LEU A 103 -1.27 6.91 -1.76
CA LEU A 103 -1.89 7.91 -2.63
C LEU A 103 -2.17 9.18 -1.83
N GLY A 104 -1.45 10.26 -2.13
CA GLY A 104 -1.64 11.55 -1.48
C GLY A 104 -2.90 12.30 -1.94
N PHE A 105 -3.31 13.33 -1.20
CA PHE A 105 -4.39 14.25 -1.62
C PHE A 105 -3.98 15.19 -2.78
N ASP A 106 -2.70 15.21 -3.13
CA ASP A 106 -2.15 15.77 -4.35
C ASP A 106 -2.41 14.90 -5.59
N ASN A 107 -3.10 13.75 -5.44
CA ASN A 107 -3.30 12.71 -6.45
C ASN A 107 -1.97 12.16 -7.00
N ILE A 108 -0.91 12.17 -6.19
CA ILE A 108 0.37 11.55 -6.54
C ILE A 108 0.47 10.21 -5.81
N LEU A 109 0.83 9.17 -6.57
CA LEU A 109 1.09 7.84 -6.03
C LEU A 109 2.58 7.72 -5.69
N TYR A 110 2.87 7.19 -4.52
CA TYR A 110 4.22 6.91 -4.06
C TYR A 110 4.36 5.44 -3.70
N SER A 111 5.50 4.83 -3.99
CA SER A 111 5.74 3.43 -3.63
C SER A 111 7.19 3.11 -3.31
N ASN A 112 7.40 2.22 -2.34
CA ASN A 112 8.73 1.76 -1.95
C ASN A 112 8.65 0.38 -1.28
N THR A 113 9.81 -0.25 -1.05
CA THR A 113 9.89 -1.44 -0.20
C THR A 113 9.53 -1.08 1.25
N HIS A 114 8.96 -2.03 1.99
CA HIS A 114 8.69 -1.84 3.42
C HIS A 114 9.80 -2.44 4.25
N LEU A 115 10.59 -1.56 4.87
CA LEU A 115 11.70 -1.93 5.75
C LEU A 115 11.25 -1.83 7.19
N VAL A 116 11.21 -2.96 7.91
CA VAL A 116 10.83 -2.99 9.32
C VAL A 116 11.72 -2.01 10.09
N ASN A 117 11.09 -1.21 10.97
CA ASN A 117 11.70 -0.11 11.75
C ASN A 117 12.36 1.04 10.96
N LEU A 118 12.48 0.98 9.63
CA LEU A 118 13.20 1.98 8.83
C LEU A 118 12.30 2.76 7.86
N PHE A 119 11.41 2.08 7.12
CA PHE A 119 10.59 2.73 6.10
C PHE A 119 9.21 2.06 5.93
N HIS A 120 8.16 2.76 6.32
CA HIS A 120 6.75 2.29 6.30
C HIS A 120 5.86 3.24 5.51
N HIS A 121 4.54 3.00 5.45
CA HIS A 121 3.60 3.91 4.79
C HIS A 121 3.68 5.35 5.33
N SER A 122 3.84 5.49 6.65
CA SER A 122 3.96 6.80 7.31
C SER A 122 5.24 7.54 6.91
N SER A 123 6.27 6.85 6.42
CA SER A 123 7.54 7.45 5.98
C SER A 123 7.38 8.44 4.84
N PHE A 124 6.38 8.25 3.96
CA PHE A 124 6.14 9.18 2.85
C PHE A 124 5.61 10.53 3.33
N PHE A 125 4.70 10.56 4.29
CA PHE A 125 3.94 11.77 4.66
C PHE A 125 4.13 12.17 6.12
N ALA A 126 5.11 11.62 6.84
CA ALA A 126 5.31 11.86 8.26
C ALA A 126 4.06 11.63 9.13
N GLY A 127 3.20 10.69 8.71
CA GLY A 127 1.91 10.40 9.35
C GLY A 127 0.77 11.38 9.02
N GLU A 128 0.96 12.31 8.09
CA GLU A 128 -0.13 13.13 7.54
C GLU A 128 -1.14 12.26 6.75
N PRO A 129 -2.41 12.68 6.65
CA PRO A 129 -3.43 11.92 5.97
C PRO A 129 -3.19 11.79 4.48
N VAL A 130 -3.65 10.66 3.99
CA VAL A 130 -3.52 10.22 2.61
C VAL A 130 -4.89 9.71 2.17
N GLN A 131 -5.13 9.69 0.86
CA GLN A 131 -6.39 9.18 0.32
C GLN A 131 -6.50 7.66 0.50
N CYS A 132 -5.37 6.97 0.32
CA CYS A 132 -5.27 5.54 0.50
C CYS A 132 -3.82 5.15 0.75
N GLY A 133 -3.61 4.12 1.55
CA GLY A 133 -2.36 3.38 1.56
C GLY A 133 -2.66 1.89 1.36
N GLY A 134 -1.62 1.13 1.04
CA GLY A 134 -1.79 -0.29 0.84
C GLY A 134 -0.51 -0.98 0.38
N GLU A 135 -0.66 -2.15 -0.20
CA GLU A 135 0.42 -2.88 -0.86
C GLU A 135 0.08 -3.09 -2.33
N ILE A 136 1.09 -2.99 -3.18
CA ILE A 136 1.00 -3.10 -4.63
C ILE A 136 2.03 -4.11 -5.15
N CYS A 137 1.63 -4.88 -6.14
CA CYS A 137 2.51 -5.69 -6.96
C CYS A 137 2.43 -5.16 -8.40
N CYS A 138 3.58 -4.81 -8.98
CA CYS A 138 3.68 -4.27 -10.34
C CYS A 138 4.81 -4.99 -11.08
N ILE A 139 4.60 -5.35 -12.34
CA ILE A 139 5.59 -6.04 -13.16
C ILE A 139 5.63 -5.38 -14.52
N GLY A 140 6.79 -4.88 -14.92
CA GLY A 140 6.97 -4.15 -16.18
C GLY A 140 5.92 -3.06 -16.38
N GLY A 141 5.66 -2.26 -15.36
CA GLY A 141 4.68 -1.17 -15.37
C GLY A 141 3.21 -1.60 -15.38
N LYS A 142 2.91 -2.88 -15.17
CA LYS A 142 1.53 -3.38 -15.04
C LYS A 142 1.21 -3.76 -13.60
N VAL A 143 0.24 -3.06 -13.02
CA VAL A 143 -0.34 -3.41 -11.72
C VAL A 143 -0.98 -4.80 -11.82
N ARG A 144 -0.62 -5.70 -10.91
CA ARG A 144 -1.17 -7.07 -10.86
C ARG A 144 -1.98 -7.33 -9.62
N TYR A 145 -1.47 -6.92 -8.47
CA TYR A 145 -2.14 -7.13 -7.18
C TYR A 145 -2.21 -5.84 -6.37
N LEU A 146 -3.31 -5.69 -5.65
CA LEU A 146 -3.55 -4.58 -4.74
C LEU A 146 -4.19 -5.08 -3.45
N THR A 147 -3.76 -4.51 -2.33
CA THR A 147 -4.46 -4.65 -1.06
C THR A 147 -4.52 -3.28 -0.38
N PRO A 148 -5.58 -2.97 0.39
CA PRO A 148 -5.62 -1.81 1.25
C PRO A 148 -4.88 -2.06 2.57
N LYS A 149 -3.91 -2.99 2.61
CA LYS A 149 -3.15 -3.32 3.81
C LYS A 149 -2.24 -2.15 4.18
N THR A 150 -2.68 -1.39 5.16
CA THR A 150 -1.89 -0.31 5.76
C THR A 150 -1.37 -0.72 7.13
N GLY A 151 -0.31 -0.05 7.56
CA GLY A 151 -0.03 0.13 8.99
C GLY A 151 -0.93 1.24 9.56
N HIS A 152 -0.34 2.37 9.95
CA HIS A 152 -0.97 3.47 10.69
C HIS A 152 -2.10 4.27 9.99
N TYR A 153 -2.43 4.00 8.73
CA TYR A 153 -3.51 4.71 8.04
C TYR A 153 -4.86 4.04 8.25
N ARG A 154 -5.92 4.84 8.42
CA ARG A 154 -7.29 4.32 8.44
C ARG A 154 -7.64 3.86 7.04
N SER A 155 -7.41 2.58 6.76
CA SER A 155 -7.79 1.98 5.50
C SER A 155 -9.16 1.31 5.64
N GLY A 156 -10.15 1.90 4.99
CA GLY A 156 -11.50 1.37 4.88
C GLY A 156 -11.90 1.21 3.42
N LYS A 157 -13.06 0.60 3.17
CA LYS A 157 -13.59 0.32 1.83
C LYS A 157 -13.56 1.56 0.92
N GLN A 158 -13.94 2.72 1.46
CA GLN A 158 -13.93 3.98 0.70
C GLN A 158 -12.52 4.42 0.26
N ASN A 159 -11.50 4.19 1.08
CA ASN A 159 -10.12 4.55 0.72
C ASN A 159 -9.60 3.62 -0.37
N PHE A 160 -9.94 2.33 -0.28
CA PHE A 160 -9.59 1.38 -1.33
C PHE A 160 -10.32 1.69 -2.64
N TYR A 161 -11.61 2.05 -2.57
CA TYR A 161 -12.37 2.54 -3.73
C TYR A 161 -11.70 3.75 -4.40
N ARG A 162 -11.18 4.71 -3.63
CA ARG A 162 -10.42 5.86 -4.19
C ARG A 162 -9.20 5.41 -4.96
N MET A 163 -8.43 4.44 -4.45
CA MET A 163 -7.27 3.90 -5.16
C MET A 163 -7.68 3.22 -6.47
N LEU A 164 -8.74 2.40 -6.46
CA LEU A 164 -9.25 1.75 -7.67
C LEU A 164 -9.78 2.78 -8.68
N SER A 165 -10.47 3.81 -8.21
CA SER A 165 -10.93 4.93 -9.03
C SER A 165 -9.76 5.67 -9.67
N PHE A 166 -8.68 5.92 -8.91
CA PHE A 166 -7.47 6.57 -9.39
C PHE A 166 -6.83 5.74 -10.51
N LEU A 167 -6.62 4.45 -10.31
CA LEU A 167 -6.05 3.57 -11.33
C LEU A 167 -6.89 3.52 -12.60
N SER A 168 -8.22 3.37 -12.46
CA SER A 168 -9.15 3.37 -13.60
C SER A 168 -9.09 4.68 -14.38
N TYR A 169 -9.08 5.83 -13.66
CA TYR A 169 -8.95 7.15 -14.28
C TYR A 169 -7.67 7.31 -15.09
N HIS A 170 -6.56 6.73 -14.62
CA HIS A 170 -5.27 6.72 -15.31
C HIS A 170 -5.12 5.61 -16.37
N GLY A 171 -6.20 4.91 -16.71
CA GLY A 171 -6.26 3.95 -17.82
C GLY A 171 -5.80 2.53 -17.47
N VAL A 172 -5.63 2.21 -16.19
CA VAL A 172 -5.36 0.82 -15.76
C VAL A 172 -6.62 -0.02 -15.92
N ASP A 173 -6.52 -1.13 -16.65
CA ASP A 173 -7.62 -2.08 -16.79
C ASP A 173 -7.81 -2.91 -15.52
N LEU A 174 -8.81 -2.54 -14.73
CA LEU A 174 -9.13 -3.21 -13.46
C LEU A 174 -9.62 -4.66 -13.62
N ASN A 175 -9.94 -5.13 -14.83
CA ASN A 175 -10.25 -6.55 -15.07
C ASN A 175 -8.99 -7.43 -15.01
N ASN A 176 -7.84 -6.84 -15.29
CA ASN A 176 -6.53 -7.49 -15.30
C ASN A 176 -5.72 -7.25 -14.02
N VAL A 177 -6.35 -6.64 -13.01
CA VAL A 177 -5.80 -6.42 -11.67
C VAL A 177 -6.58 -7.26 -10.67
N LEU A 178 -5.87 -7.84 -9.70
CA LEU A 178 -6.44 -8.61 -8.61
C LEU A 178 -6.38 -7.82 -7.30
N ALA A 179 -7.50 -7.71 -6.61
CA ALA A 179 -7.63 -6.91 -5.40
C ALA A 179 -8.11 -7.76 -4.22
N CYS A 180 -7.46 -7.61 -3.06
CA CYS A 180 -7.89 -8.19 -1.78
C CYS A 180 -8.42 -7.05 -0.90
N PRO A 181 -9.75 -6.78 -0.86
CA PRO A 181 -10.30 -5.63 -0.13
C PRO A 181 -10.27 -5.79 1.39
N GLU A 182 -10.15 -7.02 1.91
CA GLU A 182 -10.22 -7.32 3.34
C GLU A 182 -9.03 -8.19 3.80
N PRO A 183 -7.77 -7.69 3.69
CA PRO A 183 -6.57 -8.49 3.90
C PRO A 183 -6.41 -9.02 5.34
N HIS A 184 -7.12 -8.43 6.32
CA HIS A 184 -7.11 -8.85 7.72
C HIS A 184 -8.17 -9.92 8.04
N VAL A 185 -9.25 -9.99 7.27
CA VAL A 185 -10.38 -10.92 7.50
C VAL A 185 -10.23 -12.15 6.63
N SER A 186 -9.80 -11.95 5.39
CA SER A 186 -9.60 -13.01 4.40
C SER A 186 -8.28 -12.74 3.65
N PRO A 187 -7.13 -12.94 4.33
CA PRO A 187 -5.84 -12.75 3.70
C PRO A 187 -5.72 -13.61 2.45
N MET A 188 -5.08 -13.07 1.42
CA MET A 188 -4.79 -13.77 0.16
C MET A 188 -6.02 -14.21 -0.66
N LYS A 189 -7.23 -13.73 -0.34
CA LYS A 189 -8.39 -13.88 -1.22
C LYS A 189 -8.49 -12.68 -2.16
N PHE A 190 -8.44 -12.94 -3.46
CA PHE A 190 -8.42 -11.92 -4.49
C PHE A 190 -9.65 -12.00 -5.40
N TRP A 191 -10.13 -10.84 -5.81
CA TRP A 191 -11.16 -10.67 -6.83
C TRP A 191 -10.59 -9.83 -7.96
N ARG A 192 -11.27 -9.76 -9.12
CA ARG A 192 -10.94 -8.72 -10.09
C ARG A 192 -11.16 -7.36 -9.45
N ALA A 193 -10.23 -6.44 -9.66
CA ALA A 193 -10.34 -5.10 -9.10
C ALA A 193 -11.58 -4.37 -9.62
N ALA A 194 -12.06 -4.72 -10.82
CA ALA A 194 -13.33 -4.24 -11.36
C ALA A 194 -14.53 -4.62 -10.47
N ASP A 195 -14.59 -5.88 -9.99
CA ASP A 195 -15.67 -6.34 -9.12
C ASP A 195 -15.61 -5.64 -7.75
N VAL A 196 -14.40 -5.49 -7.20
CA VAL A 196 -14.17 -4.75 -5.95
C VAL A 196 -14.55 -3.28 -6.10
N PHE A 197 -14.25 -2.69 -7.26
CA PHE A 197 -14.63 -1.32 -7.59
C PHE A 197 -16.16 -1.15 -7.65
N SER A 198 -16.86 -2.06 -8.33
CA SER A 198 -18.34 -2.10 -8.33
C SER A 198 -18.94 -2.35 -6.95
N ALA A 199 -18.21 -3.04 -6.05
CA ALA A 199 -18.57 -3.24 -4.65
C ALA A 199 -18.15 -2.08 -3.72
N ASN A 200 -17.84 -0.89 -4.27
CA ASN A 200 -17.41 0.29 -3.52
C ASN A 200 -16.19 0.04 -2.62
N GLY A 201 -15.22 -0.75 -3.11
CA GLY A 201 -13.99 -1.09 -2.38
C GLY A 201 -14.14 -2.21 -1.34
N GLY A 202 -15.32 -2.83 -1.25
CA GLY A 202 -15.58 -3.98 -0.38
C GLY A 202 -15.38 -5.33 -1.07
N ALA A 203 -15.51 -6.41 -0.28
CA ALA A 203 -15.55 -7.78 -0.82
C ALA A 203 -16.82 -7.96 -1.70
N PRO A 204 -16.68 -8.37 -2.98
CA PRO A 204 -17.81 -8.72 -3.83
C PRO A 204 -18.52 -9.98 -3.34
N SER A 205 -19.76 -10.19 -3.79
CA SER A 205 -20.51 -11.42 -3.56
C SER A 205 -20.05 -12.60 -4.43
N THR A 206 -19.30 -12.32 -5.50
CA THR A 206 -18.74 -13.36 -6.36
C THR A 206 -17.67 -14.16 -5.62
N PRO A 207 -17.42 -15.43 -6.00
CA PRO A 207 -16.29 -16.17 -5.46
C PRO A 207 -14.95 -15.49 -5.79
N PRO A 208 -13.94 -15.58 -4.91
CA PRO A 208 -12.61 -15.10 -5.22
C PRO A 208 -12.00 -15.88 -6.39
N VAL A 209 -11.16 -15.20 -7.17
CA VAL A 209 -10.37 -15.82 -8.22
C VAL A 209 -9.42 -16.82 -7.59
N GLN A 210 -9.39 -18.04 -8.13
CA GLN A 210 -8.38 -19.02 -7.77
C GLN A 210 -7.05 -18.54 -8.36
N THR A 211 -6.10 -18.20 -7.50
CA THR A 211 -4.78 -17.71 -7.91
C THR A 211 -3.72 -18.57 -7.23
N GLY A 212 -2.57 -18.77 -7.87
CA GLY A 212 -1.38 -19.29 -7.18
C GLY A 212 -0.86 -18.34 -6.08
N GLY A 213 -1.43 -17.14 -6.01
CA GLY A 213 -1.06 -16.05 -5.12
C GLY A 213 0.31 -15.45 -5.47
N PRO A 214 0.56 -14.20 -5.07
CA PRO A 214 1.90 -13.66 -4.93
C PRO A 214 2.51 -14.03 -3.56
N GLY A 215 2.08 -15.15 -2.95
CA GLY A 215 2.42 -15.48 -1.56
C GLY A 215 3.93 -15.52 -1.34
N LYS A 216 4.39 -15.29 -0.10
CA LYS A 216 5.81 -15.24 0.33
C LYS A 216 6.74 -16.06 -0.58
N LEU A 217 7.25 -15.44 -1.64
CA LEU A 217 8.05 -16.12 -2.65
C LEU A 217 9.40 -16.47 -2.01
N GLN A 218 9.69 -17.76 -1.86
CA GLN A 218 10.84 -18.23 -1.08
C GLN A 218 12.18 -18.20 -1.84
N ASN A 219 12.28 -17.65 -3.07
CA ASN A 219 13.54 -17.67 -3.83
C ASN A 219 13.84 -16.34 -4.55
N ALA A 220 15.09 -15.90 -4.43
CA ALA A 220 15.62 -14.73 -5.12
C ALA A 220 16.00 -15.06 -6.58
N GLY A 221 15.57 -14.23 -7.55
CA GLY A 221 16.26 -14.11 -8.84
C GLY A 221 15.42 -14.12 -10.13
N VAL A 222 14.18 -14.60 -10.19
CA VAL A 222 13.36 -14.50 -11.44
C VAL A 222 11.86 -14.44 -11.13
N PRO A 223 11.11 -13.48 -11.72
CA PRO A 223 9.65 -13.48 -11.71
C PRO A 223 9.07 -14.59 -12.61
N GLN A 224 8.14 -15.39 -12.10
CA GLN A 224 7.22 -16.20 -12.91
C GLN A 224 5.78 -15.77 -12.56
N TRP A 225 5.26 -14.80 -13.32
CA TRP A 225 3.89 -14.28 -13.19
C TRP A 225 3.07 -14.51 -14.46
N PRO A 226 2.25 -15.57 -14.54
CA PRO A 226 1.29 -15.77 -15.62
C PRO A 226 -0.15 -16.13 -15.14
N VAL A 227 -1.28 -15.84 -15.81
CA VAL A 227 -1.74 -14.85 -16.81
C VAL A 227 -3.29 -14.79 -16.63
N PRO A 228 -4.01 -13.64 -16.72
CA PRO A 228 -5.46 -13.67 -16.92
C PRO A 228 -5.82 -14.05 -18.39
N PRO A 229 -6.51 -15.19 -18.65
CA PRO A 229 -7.69 -15.21 -19.55
C PRO A 229 -8.74 -16.32 -19.18
N MET A 230 -10.02 -16.31 -19.53
CA MET A 230 -11.02 -15.32 -20.00
C MET A 230 -12.28 -15.53 -19.13
N ALA A 231 -13.16 -14.53 -19.03
CA ALA A 231 -14.55 -14.82 -18.63
C ALA A 231 -15.15 -15.81 -19.63
N LEU A 232 -15.88 -16.83 -19.12
CA LEU A 232 -16.59 -17.84 -19.91
C LEU A 232 -17.59 -17.20 -20.89
#